data_AF-A0A843L5C3-F1
#
_entry.id   AF-A0A843L5C3-F1
#
_cell.length_a   1.000
_cell.length_b   1.000
_cell.length_c   1.000
_cell.angle_alpha   90.00
_cell.angle_beta   90.00
_cell.angle_gamma   90.00
#
_symmetry.space_group_name_H-M   'P 1'
#
loop_
_entity.id
_entity.type
_entity.pdbx_description
1 polymer ?
#
loop_
_entity_poly.entity_id
_entity_poly.type
_entity_poly.pdbx_seq_one_letter_code
_entity_poly.pdbx_strand_id
1 'polypeptide(L)'
;KSCKVCGYPLFEYRGETRCVICPLAEPEGPLPGPEPAGQAAPAPVAAPAAVSREPPGPVATEIERTIVHLCERVRGEERASECLTLMKAVDRGARALARLDQR
;
A
#
# COMPACT_ATOMS: atom_id res chain seq x y z
N LYS A 1 9.34 -24.12 -13.44
CA LYS A 1 7.97 -23.57 -13.28
C LYS A 1 8.06 -22.35 -12.36
N SER A 2 7.40 -21.24 -12.68
CA SER A 2 7.43 -20.00 -11.87
C SER A 2 6.05 -19.68 -11.30
N CYS A 3 6.00 -19.05 -10.13
CA CYS A 3 4.77 -18.65 -9.47
C CYS A 3 4.01 -17.63 -10.31
N LYS A 4 2.71 -17.86 -10.54
CA LYS A 4 1.86 -16.94 -11.30
C LYS A 4 1.49 -15.65 -10.54
N VAL A 5 1.69 -15.63 -9.23
CA VAL A 5 1.37 -14.49 -8.36
C VAL A 5 2.57 -13.54 -8.22
N CYS A 6 3.76 -14.08 -7.91
CA CYS A 6 4.96 -13.26 -7.65
C CYS A 6 6.09 -13.41 -8.67
N GLY A 7 5.97 -14.32 -9.64
CA GLY A 7 6.99 -14.55 -10.69
C GLY A 7 8.24 -15.32 -10.25
N TYR A 8 8.44 -15.59 -8.96
CA TYR A 8 9.61 -16.33 -8.46
C TYR A 8 9.58 -17.83 -8.81
N PRO A 9 10.75 -18.50 -8.87
CA PRO A 9 10.83 -19.94 -9.08
C PRO A 9 10.04 -20.72 -8.01
N LEU A 10 9.34 -21.78 -8.42
CA LEU A 10 8.67 -22.68 -7.48
C LEU A 10 9.63 -23.77 -6.98
N PHE A 11 9.42 -24.23 -5.75
CA PHE A 11 10.23 -25.26 -5.11
C PHE A 11 9.40 -26.50 -4.84
N GLU A 12 10.01 -27.68 -4.96
CA GLU A 12 9.37 -28.94 -4.63
C GLU A 12 9.66 -29.33 -3.17
N TYR A 13 8.60 -29.60 -2.40
CA TYR A 13 8.70 -30.10 -1.04
C TYR A 13 7.71 -31.25 -0.87
N ARG A 14 8.21 -32.43 -0.50
CA ARG A 14 7.40 -33.65 -0.35
C ARG A 14 6.54 -33.99 -1.59
N GLY A 15 7.07 -33.73 -2.79
CA GLY A 15 6.36 -33.97 -4.06
C GLY A 15 5.35 -32.90 -4.44
N GLU A 16 5.20 -31.84 -3.64
CA GLU A 16 4.34 -30.70 -3.96
C GLU A 16 5.15 -29.49 -4.39
N THR A 17 4.77 -28.86 -5.50
CA THR A 17 5.40 -27.62 -5.98
C THR A 17 4.76 -26.41 -5.30
N ARG A 18 5.52 -25.70 -4.47
CA ARG A 18 5.03 -24.57 -3.67
C ARG A 18 5.85 -23.30 -3.91
N CYS A 19 5.20 -22.15 -3.77
CA CYS A 19 5.87 -20.86 -3.71
C CYS A 19 6.21 -20.56 -2.25
N VAL A 20 7.48 -20.28 -1.96
CA VAL A 20 7.95 -19.94 -0.59
C VAL A 20 7.76 -18.46 -0.24
N ILE A 21 7.32 -17.65 -1.21
CA ILE A 21 7.16 -16.20 -1.07
C ILE A 21 5.68 -15.84 -0.87
N CYS A 22 4.78 -16.51 -1.59
CA CYS A 22 3.35 -16.26 -1.46
C CYS A 22 2.80 -17.03 -0.24
N PRO A 23 1.95 -16.41 0.59
CA PRO A 23 1.19 -17.16 1.57
C PRO A 23 0.32 -18.18 0.81
N LEU A 24 0.34 -19.44 1.26
CA LEU A 24 -0.52 -20.48 0.70
C LEU A 24 -1.96 -20.12 1.08
N ALA A 25 -2.78 -19.76 0.10
CA ALA A 25 -4.21 -19.61 0.31
C ALA A 25 -4.80 -21.00 0.55
N GLU A 26 -5.33 -21.24 1.76
CA GLU A 26 -6.26 -22.34 1.97
C GLU A 26 -7.49 -22.12 1.08
N PRO A 27 -7.99 -23.16 0.39
CA PRO A 27 -9.17 -23.04 -0.45
C PRO A 27 -10.42 -22.99 0.44
N GLU A 28 -10.80 -21.79 0.86
CA GLU A 28 -12.11 -21.57 1.46
C GLU A 28 -13.18 -21.73 0.37
N GLY A 29 -14.06 -22.71 0.60
CA GLY A 29 -15.08 -23.13 -0.37
C GLY A 29 -16.18 -22.09 -0.64
N PRO A 30 -17.04 -22.34 -1.65
CA PRO A 30 -17.83 -21.30 -2.31
C PRO A 30 -19.23 -21.05 -1.71
N LEU A 31 -19.57 -19.74 -1.59
CA LEU A 31 -20.89 -19.07 -1.81
C LEU A 31 -22.05 -19.38 -0.83
N PRO A 32 -23.18 -18.61 -0.82
CA PRO A 32 -23.56 -17.35 -1.50
C PRO A 32 -23.91 -16.23 -0.47
N GLY A 33 -24.10 -14.93 -0.75
CA GLY A 33 -24.84 -14.21 -1.77
C GLY A 33 -25.68 -13.11 -1.05
N PRO A 34 -25.89 -11.92 -1.66
CA PRO A 34 -26.27 -10.67 -0.99
C PRO A 34 -27.79 -10.40 -1.03
N GLU A 35 -28.30 -9.33 -0.37
CA GLU A 35 -29.46 -8.45 -0.76
C GLU A 35 -29.98 -7.59 0.44
N PRO A 36 -30.79 -6.51 0.26
CA PRO A 36 -30.58 -5.34 -0.60
C PRO A 36 -30.95 -3.98 0.05
N ALA A 37 -30.55 -2.90 -0.64
CA ALA A 37 -31.23 -1.61 -0.83
C ALA A 37 -31.79 -0.81 0.38
N GLY A 38 -31.10 0.31 0.66
CA GLY A 38 -31.70 1.51 1.25
C GLY A 38 -31.29 2.74 0.44
N GLN A 39 -32.08 3.09 -0.58
CA GLN A 39 -32.01 4.36 -1.28
C GLN A 39 -32.51 5.49 -0.38
N ALA A 40 -31.70 6.54 -0.19
CA ALA A 40 -32.18 7.86 0.18
C ALA A 40 -31.54 8.88 -0.77
N ALA A 41 -32.41 9.69 -1.40
CA ALA A 41 -32.11 10.70 -2.41
C ALA A 41 -31.22 11.85 -1.86
N PRO A 42 -30.57 12.63 -2.74
CA PRO A 42 -29.50 13.54 -2.36
C PRO A 42 -30.03 14.87 -1.83
N ALA A 43 -29.56 15.26 -0.64
CA ALA A 43 -29.69 16.61 -0.10
C ALA A 43 -28.44 17.44 -0.49
N PRO A 44 -28.56 18.78 -0.55
CA PRO A 44 -27.83 19.62 -1.49
C PRO A 44 -26.33 19.70 -1.21
N VAL A 45 -25.58 19.82 -2.31
CA VAL A 45 -24.13 20.01 -2.39
C VAL A 45 -23.73 21.21 -1.53
N ALA A 46 -23.25 20.94 -0.32
CA ALA A 46 -22.45 21.88 0.42
C ALA A 46 -21.17 22.12 -0.41
N ALA A 47 -20.93 23.37 -0.79
CA ALA A 47 -19.67 23.78 -1.37
C ALA A 47 -18.52 23.24 -0.48
N PRO A 48 -17.41 22.74 -1.04
CA PRO A 48 -16.30 22.30 -0.22
C PRO A 48 -15.78 23.53 0.52
N ALA A 49 -16.12 23.62 1.81
CA ALA A 49 -15.46 24.50 2.73
C ALA A 49 -13.97 24.22 2.54
N ALA A 50 -13.22 25.26 2.15
CA ALA A 50 -11.78 25.18 2.08
C ALA A 50 -11.33 24.72 3.46
N VAL A 51 -10.98 23.44 3.56
CA VAL A 51 -10.48 22.86 4.80
C VAL A 51 -9.15 23.58 5.00
N SER A 52 -9.11 24.53 5.92
CA SER A 52 -7.87 25.11 6.38
C SER A 52 -7.07 23.96 6.97
N ARG A 53 -6.23 23.33 6.14
CA ARG A 53 -5.29 22.33 6.60
C ARG A 53 -4.38 23.06 7.58
N GLU A 54 -4.48 22.67 8.84
CA GLU A 54 -3.55 23.13 9.86
C GLU A 54 -2.13 22.90 9.33
N PRO A 55 -1.20 23.86 9.52
CA PRO A 55 0.15 23.68 9.05
C PRO A 55 0.72 22.36 9.60
N PRO A 56 1.41 21.58 8.77
CA PRO A 56 1.91 20.27 9.17
C PRO A 56 2.78 20.41 10.41
N GLY A 57 2.51 19.59 11.42
CA GLY A 57 3.31 19.56 12.64
C GLY A 57 4.79 19.24 12.36
N PRO A 58 5.69 19.51 13.32
CA PRO A 58 7.14 19.32 13.13
C PRO A 58 7.50 17.89 12.69
N VAL A 59 6.78 16.89 13.20
CA VAL A 59 6.97 15.48 12.81
C VAL A 59 6.57 15.23 11.36
N ALA A 60 5.44 15.78 10.90
CA ALA A 60 5.00 15.64 9.51
C ALA A 60 6.01 16.28 8.55
N THR A 61 6.52 17.46 8.89
CA THR A 61 7.55 18.16 8.10
C THR A 61 8.83 17.32 7.96
N GLU A 62 9.31 16.69 9.03
CA GLU A 62 10.52 15.86 8.99
C GLU A 62 10.30 14.56 8.18
N ILE A 63 9.10 13.97 8.25
CA ILE A 63 8.75 12.82 7.42
C ILE A 63 8.73 13.21 5.94
N GLU A 64 8.14 14.35 5.58
CA GLU A 64 8.15 14.86 4.20
C GLU A 64 9.57 15.07 3.68
N ARG A 65 10.44 15.73 4.46
CA ARG A 65 11.85 15.93 4.12
C ARG A 65 12.57 14.60 3.89
N THR A 66 12.32 13.62 4.75
CA THR A 66 12.91 12.29 4.62
C THR A 66 12.44 11.59 3.35
N ILE A 67 11.15 11.66 3.01
CA ILE A 67 10.61 11.08 1.77
C ILE A 67 11.29 11.70 0.54
N VAL A 68 11.44 13.03 0.49
CA VAL A 68 12.13 13.71 -0.61
C VAL A 68 13.56 13.21 -0.75
N HIS A 69 14.31 13.15 0.36
CA HIS A 69 15.68 12.65 0.36
C HIS A 69 15.79 11.19 -0.12
N LEU A 70 14.86 10.32 0.29
CA LEU A 70 14.83 8.93 -0.17
C LEU A 70 14.53 8.83 -1.67
N CYS A 71 13.59 9.63 -2.17
CA CYS A 71 13.27 9.68 -3.60
C CYS A 71 14.47 10.15 -4.43
N GLU A 72 15.24 11.12 -3.95
CA GLU A 72 16.48 11.54 -4.61
C GLU A 72 17.51 10.42 -4.65
N ARG A 73 17.71 9.72 -3.54
CA ARG A 73 18.62 8.57 -3.46
C ARG A 73 18.23 7.44 -4.41
N VAL A 74 16.93 7.14 -4.54
CA VAL A 74 16.41 6.10 -5.46
C VAL A 74 16.83 6.34 -6.91
N ARG A 75 16.92 7.61 -7.36
CA ARG A 75 17.25 7.94 -8.76
C ARG A 75 18.64 7.47 -9.18
N GLY A 76 19.58 7.39 -8.23
CA GLY A 76 20.95 6.94 -8.47
C GLY A 76 21.23 5.51 -8.03
N GLU A 77 20.23 4.77 -7.54
CA GLU A 77 20.44 3.44 -6.98
C GLU A 77 20.41 2.37 -8.08
N GLU A 78 21.56 1.73 -8.34
CA GLU A 78 21.71 0.71 -9.37
C GLU A 78 21.21 -0.67 -8.90
N ARG A 79 21.24 -0.92 -7.60
CA ARG A 79 20.88 -2.23 -7.05
C ARG A 79 19.37 -2.31 -6.88
N ALA A 80 18.73 -3.15 -7.70
CA ALA A 80 17.27 -3.33 -7.67
C ALA A 80 16.71 -3.68 -6.27
N SER A 81 17.45 -4.45 -5.47
CA SER A 81 17.06 -4.77 -4.08
C SER A 81 17.06 -3.54 -3.16
N GLU A 82 18.04 -2.66 -3.33
CA GLU A 82 18.16 -1.42 -2.55
C GLU A 82 17.08 -0.42 -3.00
N CYS A 83 16.88 -0.28 -4.31
CA CYS A 83 15.81 0.54 -4.87
C CYS A 83 14.42 0.12 -4.32
N LEU A 84 14.13 -1.18 -4.31
CA LEU A 84 12.89 -1.71 -3.72
C LEU A 84 12.78 -1.39 -2.22
N THR A 85 13.89 -1.50 -1.48
CA THR A 85 13.91 -1.21 -0.03
C THR A 85 13.63 0.26 0.24
N LEU A 86 14.24 1.16 -0.53
CA LEU A 86 14.02 2.60 -0.44
C LEU A 86 12.58 2.97 -0.82
N MET A 87 12.03 2.41 -1.89
CA MET A 87 10.64 2.65 -2.28
C MET A 87 9.63 2.15 -1.25
N LYS A 88 9.93 1.05 -0.54
CA LYS A 88 9.12 0.60 0.61
C LYS A 88 9.19 1.60 1.78
N ALA A 89 10.34 2.22 2.03
CA ALA A 89 10.47 3.24 3.05
C ALA A 89 9.65 4.51 2.68
N VAL A 90 9.69 4.92 1.40
CA VAL A 90 8.87 6.01 0.86
C VAL A 90 7.37 5.72 1.04
N ASP A 91 6.89 4.54 0.66
CA ASP A 91 5.49 4.15 0.84
C ASP A 91 5.06 4.21 2.32
N ARG A 92 5.90 3.72 3.24
CA ARG A 92 5.62 3.79 4.67
C ARG A 92 5.57 5.24 5.18
N GLY A 93 6.47 6.10 4.72
CA GLY A 93 6.47 7.53 5.05
C GLY A 93 5.19 8.22 4.57
N ALA A 94 4.79 7.98 3.32
CA ALA A 94 3.57 8.56 2.75
C ALA A 94 2.31 8.10 3.53
N ARG A 95 2.25 6.83 3.91
CA ARG A 95 1.17 6.30 4.78
C ARG A 95 1.19 6.94 6.18
N ALA A 96 2.36 7.24 6.72
CA ALA A 96 2.47 7.91 8.02
C ALA A 96 1.93 9.34 7.94
N LEU A 97 2.27 10.09 6.88
CA LEU A 97 1.73 11.43 6.64
C LEU A 97 0.19 11.41 6.53
N ALA A 98 -0.36 10.50 5.73
CA ALA A 98 -1.80 10.37 5.60
C ALA A 98 -2.52 10.10 6.93
N ARG A 99 -1.86 9.43 7.89
CA ARG A 99 -2.40 9.19 9.24
C ARG A 99 -2.28 10.42 10.15
N LEU A 100 -1.26 11.26 9.93
CA LEU A 100 -1.10 12.52 10.67
C LEU A 100 -2.12 13.57 10.20
N ASP A 101 -2.42 13.61 8.90
CA ASP A 101 -3.44 14.49 8.31
C ASP A 101 -4.88 14.17 8.77
N GLN A 102 -5.13 12.97 9.28
CA GLN A 102 -6.45 12.51 9.76
C GLN A 102 -6.70 12.82 11.24
N ARG A 103 -5.72 13.40 11.93
CA ARG A 103 -5.78 13.66 13.37
C ARG A 103 -6.12 15.12 13.64
#